data_AF-A0A7W1SZT6-F1
#
_entry.id   AF-A0A7W1SZT6-F1
#
_cell.length_a   1.000
_cell.length_b   1.000
_cell.length_c   1.000
_cell.angle_alpha   90.00
_cell.angle_beta   90.00
_cell.angle_gamma   90.00
#
_symmetry.space_group_name_H-M   'P 1'
#
loop_
_entity.id
_entity.type
_entity.pdbx_description
1 polymer ?
#
loop_
_entity_poly.entity_id
_entity_poly.type
_entity_poly.pdbx_seq_one_letter_code
_entity_poly.pdbx_strand_id
1 'polypeptide(L)'
;NGIITSKVTPSYSKSTVDAAYAPHSGSSIFAATEVAGLGGTVRSIRPIFQYKRFFPVQNRRNTVGFHVQGSFLTGYGGEVAPPFERTYLGGDNDLRGFDIRSVSPVAFLPSNASIQLRNPDGTVVPRDPSNPLRGAYTIPIPIERIVFPGGDTSLVSNLEYRITIAGPVALAPFVDLGINPILRNSQLRINFGQLAALNSTPFGCPTLDFALNCTGTQFENFSDILKIVDATNFQPRMSTGLELQVFLPVINAPFRVYWAYNPLRLDTTTTTPIPITRSMFPAGAAGDYTYQNAIAVYSPTYLLREPLKTFRFSVATTF
;
A
#
# COMPACT_ATOMS: atom_id res chain seq x y z
N ASN A 1 -4.66 -3.53 25.89
CA ASN A 1 -5.95 -3.78 25.21
C ASN A 1 -5.67 -4.14 23.77
N GLY A 2 -5.99 -5.37 23.35
CA GLY A 2 -5.77 -5.85 21.99
C GLY A 2 -6.95 -5.57 21.07
N ILE A 3 -6.77 -5.80 19.77
CA ILE A 3 -7.85 -5.71 18.78
C ILE A 3 -8.65 -7.01 18.83
N ILE A 4 -9.90 -6.94 19.26
CA ILE A 4 -10.81 -8.09 19.35
C ILE A 4 -11.91 -7.92 18.31
N THR A 5 -12.10 -8.92 17.46
CA THR A 5 -13.08 -8.89 16.37
C THR A 5 -14.08 -10.03 16.53
N SER A 6 -15.36 -9.70 16.69
CA SER A 6 -16.48 -10.65 16.50
C SER A 6 -17.23 -10.28 15.22
N LYS A 7 -17.41 -11.25 14.32
CA LYS A 7 -17.88 -11.02 12.95
C LYS A 7 -18.83 -12.11 12.48
N VAL A 8 -19.86 -11.71 11.74
CA VAL A 8 -20.77 -12.61 11.01
C VAL A 8 -20.69 -12.30 9.52
N THR A 9 -20.68 -13.34 8.69
CA THR A 9 -20.56 -13.23 7.23
C THR A 9 -21.65 -14.03 6.54
N PRO A 10 -22.87 -13.48 6.34
CA PRO A 10 -23.80 -14.03 5.37
C PRO A 10 -23.16 -14.07 3.98
N SER A 11 -23.36 -15.19 3.28
CA SER A 11 -22.91 -15.35 1.90
C SER A 11 -23.92 -16.10 1.04
N TYR A 12 -23.90 -15.79 -0.25
CA TYR A 12 -24.63 -16.46 -1.30
C TYR A 12 -23.64 -16.89 -2.37
N SER A 13 -23.71 -18.16 -2.77
CA SER A 13 -22.90 -18.71 -3.84
C SER A 13 -23.77 -19.52 -4.79
N LYS A 14 -23.58 -19.31 -6.09
CA LYS A 14 -24.21 -20.11 -7.14
C LYS A 14 -23.18 -20.36 -8.23
N SER A 15 -22.97 -21.64 -8.56
CA SER A 15 -22.10 -22.04 -9.67
C SER A 15 -22.86 -22.93 -10.63
N THR A 16 -22.74 -22.63 -11.92
CA THR A 16 -23.14 -23.48 -13.04
C THR A 16 -21.95 -23.81 -13.93
N VAL A 17 -20.74 -23.64 -13.41
CA VAL A 17 -19.48 -23.91 -14.11
C VAL A 17 -19.39 -25.42 -14.40
N ASP A 18 -19.04 -25.77 -15.62
CA ASP A 18 -19.06 -27.16 -16.12
C ASP A 18 -17.95 -28.04 -15.55
N ALA A 19 -16.80 -27.47 -15.20
CA ALA A 19 -15.70 -28.18 -14.56
C ALA A 19 -14.99 -27.29 -13.53
N ALA A 20 -14.56 -27.89 -12.41
CA ALA A 20 -13.74 -27.20 -11.42
C ALA A 20 -12.37 -26.82 -11.99
N TYR A 21 -11.80 -27.69 -12.83
CA TYR A 21 -10.54 -27.48 -13.52
C TYR A 21 -10.78 -27.21 -15.01
N ALA A 22 -10.09 -26.21 -15.55
CA ALA A 22 -10.18 -25.80 -16.95
C ALA A 22 -11.64 -25.72 -17.48
N PRO A 23 -12.50 -24.90 -16.85
CA PRO A 23 -13.88 -24.73 -17.28
C PRO A 23 -13.97 -24.23 -18.72
N HIS A 24 -15.03 -24.63 -19.41
CA HIS A 24 -15.33 -24.17 -20.78
C HIS A 24 -16.62 -23.37 -20.85
N SER A 25 -17.53 -23.56 -19.90
CA SER A 25 -18.84 -22.93 -19.91
C SER A 25 -19.41 -22.74 -18.51
N GLY A 26 -20.46 -21.92 -18.44
CA GLY A 26 -21.15 -21.63 -17.17
C GLY A 26 -20.61 -20.39 -16.48
N SER A 27 -21.15 -20.14 -15.29
CA SER A 27 -20.82 -18.95 -14.50
C SER A 27 -20.86 -19.25 -13.02
N SER A 28 -20.12 -18.46 -12.24
CA SER A 28 -20.23 -18.44 -10.79
C SER A 28 -20.52 -17.03 -10.30
N ILE A 29 -21.44 -16.90 -9.36
CA ILE A 29 -21.69 -15.67 -8.60
C ILE A 29 -21.40 -15.98 -7.15
N PHE A 30 -20.67 -15.09 -6.49
CA PHE A 30 -20.49 -15.08 -5.05
C PHE A 30 -20.75 -13.67 -4.52
N ALA A 31 -21.56 -13.57 -3.48
CA ALA A 31 -21.80 -12.34 -2.76
C ALA A 31 -21.73 -12.61 -1.27
N ALA A 32 -21.02 -11.78 -0.53
CA ALA A 32 -20.94 -11.88 0.92
C ALA A 32 -20.93 -10.49 1.54
N THR A 33 -21.32 -10.40 2.80
CA THR A 33 -21.14 -9.17 3.58
C THR A 33 -20.57 -9.56 4.93
N GLU A 34 -19.35 -9.14 5.22
CA GLU A 34 -18.78 -9.31 6.54
C GLU A 34 -19.25 -8.16 7.43
N VAL A 35 -19.78 -8.48 8.62
CA VAL A 35 -20.25 -7.49 9.60
C VAL A 35 -19.55 -7.78 10.93
N ALA A 36 -18.59 -6.93 11.30
CA ALA A 36 -17.88 -6.98 12.57
C ALA A 36 -18.47 -5.96 13.54
N GLY A 37 -18.67 -6.35 14.79
CA GLY A 37 -19.23 -5.47 15.84
C GLY A 37 -20.32 -6.11 16.70
N LEU A 38 -20.53 -7.43 16.59
CA LEU A 38 -21.41 -8.21 17.49
C LEU A 38 -20.79 -8.44 18.88
N GLY A 39 -19.53 -8.03 19.04
CA GLY A 39 -18.71 -8.14 20.24
C GLY A 39 -17.27 -7.70 19.91
N GLY A 40 -16.46 -7.45 20.94
CA GLY A 40 -15.10 -6.94 20.75
C GLY A 40 -15.04 -5.44 20.46
N THR A 41 -13.90 -5.00 19.94
CA THR A 41 -13.56 -3.57 19.75
C THR A 41 -13.68 -3.11 18.30
N VAL A 42 -13.72 -4.04 17.34
CA VAL A 42 -13.81 -3.70 15.91
C VAL A 42 -15.26 -3.55 15.47
N ARG A 43 -15.55 -2.47 14.73
CA ARG A 43 -16.84 -2.21 14.09
C ARG A 43 -16.62 -1.90 12.62
N SER A 44 -16.78 -2.88 11.75
CA SER A 44 -16.58 -2.74 10.31
C SER A 44 -17.62 -3.51 9.49
N ILE A 45 -17.89 -3.04 8.28
CA ILE A 45 -18.72 -3.74 7.30
C ILE A 45 -17.94 -3.86 6.00
N ARG A 46 -18.03 -5.06 5.38
CA ARG A 46 -17.40 -5.36 4.10
C ARG A 46 -18.30 -6.16 3.17
N PRO A 47 -19.06 -5.51 2.27
CA PRO A 47 -19.60 -6.19 1.10
C PRO A 47 -18.49 -6.68 0.17
N ILE A 48 -18.68 -7.88 -0.37
CA ILE A 48 -17.82 -8.54 -1.36
C ILE A 48 -18.73 -9.11 -2.44
N PHE A 49 -18.36 -8.89 -3.70
CA PHE A 49 -19.04 -9.47 -4.85
C PHE A 49 -18.02 -10.04 -5.82
N GLN A 50 -18.29 -11.20 -6.38
CA GLN A 50 -17.49 -11.84 -7.41
C GLN A 50 -18.38 -12.47 -8.47
N TYR A 51 -18.00 -12.30 -9.72
CA TYR A 51 -18.63 -12.93 -10.87
C TYR A 51 -17.57 -13.54 -11.77
N LYS A 52 -17.79 -14.78 -12.19
CA LYS A 52 -16.98 -15.45 -13.22
C LYS A 52 -17.89 -15.98 -14.32
N ARG A 53 -17.44 -15.92 -15.56
CA ARG A 53 -18.14 -16.45 -16.73
C ARG A 53 -17.15 -17.09 -17.69
N PHE A 54 -17.53 -18.25 -18.21
CA PHE A 54 -16.75 -18.99 -19.21
C PHE A 54 -17.58 -19.15 -20.47
N PHE A 55 -16.97 -18.84 -21.61
CA PHE A 55 -17.56 -18.96 -22.92
C PHE A 55 -16.77 -19.96 -23.75
N PRO A 56 -17.39 -21.05 -24.24
CA PRO A 56 -16.70 -21.99 -25.10
C PRO A 56 -16.51 -21.38 -26.48
N VAL A 57 -15.30 -21.53 -27.04
CA VAL A 57 -14.93 -21.04 -28.37
C VAL A 57 -14.28 -22.18 -29.15
N GLN A 58 -14.22 -22.07 -30.47
CA GLN A 58 -13.55 -23.06 -31.33
C GLN A 58 -14.07 -24.50 -31.08
N ASN A 59 -15.39 -24.71 -31.21
CA ASN A 59 -16.04 -26.00 -30.94
C ASN A 59 -15.74 -26.57 -29.54
N ARG A 60 -15.70 -25.71 -28.51
CA ARG A 60 -15.39 -26.04 -27.12
C ARG A 60 -13.95 -26.50 -26.86
N ARG A 61 -13.03 -26.33 -27.81
CA ARG A 61 -11.60 -26.61 -27.57
C ARG A 61 -10.94 -25.54 -26.69
N ASN A 62 -11.38 -24.30 -26.84
CA ASN A 62 -10.83 -23.14 -26.18
C ASN A 62 -11.91 -22.45 -25.33
N THR A 63 -11.47 -21.60 -24.40
CA THR A 63 -12.38 -20.89 -23.50
C THR A 63 -11.99 -19.43 -23.40
N VAL A 64 -12.97 -18.52 -23.47
CA VAL A 64 -12.79 -17.16 -22.95
C VAL A 64 -13.34 -17.11 -21.53
N GLY A 65 -12.47 -16.77 -20.58
CA GLY A 65 -12.80 -16.60 -19.17
C GLY A 65 -12.86 -15.13 -18.81
N PHE A 66 -13.89 -14.73 -18.09
CA PHE A 66 -14.06 -13.40 -17.53
C PHE A 66 -14.27 -13.51 -16.02
N HIS A 67 -13.60 -12.66 -15.26
CA HIS A 67 -13.71 -12.57 -13.81
C HIS A 67 -13.79 -11.11 -13.40
N VAL A 68 -14.74 -10.77 -12.54
CA VAL A 68 -14.82 -9.47 -11.86
C VAL A 68 -15.00 -9.71 -10.38
N GLN A 69 -14.27 -8.96 -9.56
CA GLN A 69 -14.40 -8.98 -8.11
C GLN A 69 -14.35 -7.56 -7.57
N GLY A 70 -15.26 -7.24 -6.66
CA GLY A 70 -15.31 -5.98 -5.96
C GLY A 70 -15.47 -6.16 -4.46
N SER A 71 -14.89 -5.25 -3.68
CA SER A 71 -15.17 -5.14 -2.24
C SER A 71 -15.09 -3.70 -1.77
N PHE A 72 -15.80 -3.39 -0.70
CA PHE A 72 -15.74 -2.10 -0.03
C PHE A 72 -15.70 -2.35 1.48
N LEU A 73 -14.83 -1.66 2.21
CA LEU A 73 -14.61 -1.79 3.64
C LEU A 73 -14.84 -0.42 4.28
N THR A 74 -15.65 -0.38 5.33
CA THR A 74 -15.79 0.84 6.14
C THR A 74 -16.00 0.48 7.59
N GLY A 75 -15.40 1.28 8.48
CA GLY A 75 -15.75 1.32 9.89
C GLY A 75 -17.08 2.02 10.10
N TYR A 76 -17.71 1.77 11.24
CA TYR A 76 -18.96 2.43 11.65
C TYR A 76 -19.02 2.65 13.17
N GLY A 77 -19.98 3.45 13.62
CA GLY A 77 -20.20 3.68 15.04
C GLY A 77 -19.07 4.46 15.72
N GLY A 78 -18.45 5.40 15.01
CA GLY A 78 -17.33 6.23 15.49
C GLY A 78 -15.95 5.63 15.24
N GLU A 79 -15.88 4.33 14.94
CA GLU A 79 -14.65 3.59 14.71
C GLU A 79 -14.22 3.60 13.24
N VAL A 80 -12.94 3.34 13.01
CA VAL A 80 -12.35 3.15 11.69
C VAL A 80 -12.13 1.67 11.39
N ALA A 81 -12.17 1.30 10.11
CA ALA A 81 -11.81 -0.04 9.70
C ALA A 81 -10.36 -0.36 10.09
N PRO A 82 -10.07 -1.56 10.63
CA PRO A 82 -8.70 -1.90 11.02
C PRO A 82 -7.72 -1.87 9.84
N PRO A 83 -6.48 -1.34 10.00
CA PRO A 83 -5.52 -1.26 8.90
C PRO A 83 -5.18 -2.60 8.25
N PHE A 84 -5.07 -3.68 9.04
CA PHE A 84 -4.77 -5.03 8.53
C PHE A 84 -5.90 -5.64 7.69
N GLU A 85 -7.10 -5.07 7.78
CA GLU A 85 -8.26 -5.50 7.03
C GLU A 85 -8.33 -4.85 5.63
N ARG A 86 -7.52 -3.83 5.37
CA ARG A 86 -7.55 -3.07 4.11
C ARG A 86 -7.03 -3.89 2.93
N THR A 87 -7.48 -3.53 1.74
CA THR A 87 -7.22 -4.30 0.52
C THR A 87 -5.93 -3.87 -0.16
N TYR A 88 -5.28 -4.82 -0.82
CA TYR A 88 -4.08 -4.64 -1.61
C TYR A 88 -4.23 -5.50 -2.86
N LEU A 89 -3.84 -4.98 -4.02
CA LEU A 89 -3.88 -5.75 -5.27
C LEU A 89 -2.47 -6.11 -5.75
N GLY A 90 -2.41 -7.04 -6.70
CA GLY A 90 -1.19 -7.48 -7.36
C GLY A 90 -0.82 -8.89 -6.95
N GLY A 91 -0.25 -9.62 -7.90
CA GLY A 91 0.02 -11.04 -7.80
C GLY A 91 -0.76 -11.83 -8.85
N ASP A 92 -0.73 -13.15 -8.72
CA ASP A 92 -1.19 -14.04 -9.79
C ASP A 92 -2.70 -14.25 -9.82
N ASN A 93 -3.40 -13.80 -8.78
CA ASN A 93 -4.83 -14.05 -8.57
C ASN A 93 -5.71 -12.85 -8.92
N ASP A 94 -5.12 -11.66 -9.06
CA ASP A 94 -5.83 -10.41 -9.30
C ASP A 94 -5.19 -9.57 -10.42
N LEU A 95 -3.95 -9.13 -10.28
CA LEU A 95 -3.25 -8.31 -11.28
C LEU A 95 -1.85 -8.87 -11.51
N ARG A 96 -1.73 -9.69 -12.57
CA ARG A 96 -0.43 -10.16 -13.03
C ARG A 96 0.43 -8.98 -13.45
N GLY A 97 1.74 -9.13 -13.36
CA GLY A 97 2.69 -8.05 -13.67
C GLY A 97 2.90 -7.02 -12.57
N PHE A 98 2.11 -7.04 -11.49
CA PHE A 98 2.34 -6.24 -10.29
C PHE A 98 2.77 -7.12 -9.12
N ASP A 99 3.68 -6.65 -8.27
CA ASP A 99 4.16 -7.40 -7.09
C ASP A 99 3.02 -7.69 -6.12
N ILE A 100 3.14 -8.80 -5.38
CA ILE A 100 2.06 -9.26 -4.52
C ILE A 100 1.73 -8.18 -3.49
N ARG A 101 0.46 -7.79 -3.40
CA ARG A 101 0.00 -6.71 -2.50
C ARG A 101 0.71 -5.35 -2.69
N SER A 102 1.28 -5.08 -3.86
CA SER A 102 1.99 -3.82 -4.13
C SER A 102 1.09 -2.66 -4.55
N VAL A 103 -0.08 -2.96 -5.13
CA VAL A 103 -1.01 -1.95 -5.62
C VAL A 103 -1.86 -1.45 -4.47
N SER A 104 -1.51 -0.24 -4.01
CA SER A 104 -2.11 0.43 -2.87
C SER A 104 -2.00 1.95 -3.06
N PRO A 105 -2.94 2.75 -2.53
CA PRO A 105 -2.76 4.17 -2.37
C PRO A 105 -1.58 4.44 -1.44
N VAL A 106 -0.87 5.53 -1.68
CA VAL A 106 0.30 5.91 -0.90
C VAL A 106 -0.08 7.08 -0.02
N ALA A 107 0.37 7.10 1.23
CA ALA A 107 0.10 8.20 2.15
C ALA A 107 1.35 8.61 2.92
N PHE A 108 1.32 9.83 3.46
CA PHE A 108 2.31 10.33 4.40
C PHE A 108 1.85 10.06 5.84
N LEU A 109 2.72 9.41 6.62
CA LEU A 109 2.58 9.20 8.05
C LEU A 109 3.53 10.15 8.79
N PRO A 110 3.00 11.11 9.56
CA PRO A 110 3.83 12.04 10.31
C PRO A 110 4.57 11.33 11.44
N SER A 111 5.80 11.76 11.64
CA SER A 111 6.71 11.24 12.65
C SER A 111 7.72 12.33 13.04
N ASN A 112 8.58 12.04 13.99
CA ASN A 112 9.70 12.89 14.36
C ASN A 112 11.01 12.13 14.17
N ALA A 113 12.08 12.88 13.95
CA ALA A 113 13.44 12.40 13.99
C ALA A 113 14.31 13.39 14.76
N SER A 114 15.52 12.98 15.10
CA SER A 114 16.52 13.84 15.72
C SER A 114 17.81 13.72 14.93
N ILE A 115 18.36 14.86 14.50
CA ILE A 115 19.61 14.93 13.75
C ILE A 115 20.68 15.64 14.59
N GLN A 116 21.91 15.15 14.52
CA GLN A 116 23.06 15.80 15.16
C GLN A 116 23.54 16.97 14.31
N LEU A 117 23.80 18.10 14.96
CA LEU A 117 24.46 19.24 14.33
C LEU A 117 25.90 18.84 13.94
N ARG A 118 26.24 19.05 12.67
CA ARG A 118 27.56 18.73 12.12
C ARG A 118 28.15 19.94 11.41
N ASN A 119 29.46 20.08 11.52
CA ASN A 119 30.22 21.01 10.72
C ASN A 119 30.33 20.49 9.26
N PRO A 120 30.66 21.37 8.29
CA PRO A 120 30.89 20.95 6.90
C PRO A 120 31.96 19.87 6.70
N ASP A 121 32.91 19.73 7.64
CA ASP A 121 33.93 18.66 7.63
C ASP A 121 33.39 17.29 8.12
N GLY A 122 32.10 17.21 8.48
CA GLY A 122 31.44 16.01 8.98
C GLY A 122 31.57 15.78 10.48
N THR A 123 32.38 16.58 11.19
CA THR A 123 32.54 16.47 12.65
C THR A 123 31.25 16.89 13.37
N VAL A 124 30.99 16.26 14.51
CA VAL A 124 29.80 16.53 15.32
C VAL A 124 30.06 17.72 16.24
N VAL A 125 29.11 18.66 16.29
CA VAL A 125 29.18 19.79 17.23
C VAL A 125 28.73 19.30 18.62
N PRO A 126 29.58 19.40 19.66
CA PRO A 126 29.18 19.04 21.02
C PRO A 126 28.09 19.98 21.52
N ARG A 127 27.17 19.47 22.33
CA ARG A 127 26.14 20.29 22.99
C ARG A 127 26.77 21.33 23.92
N ASP A 128 27.88 20.96 24.54
CA ASP A 128 28.66 21.80 25.45
C ASP A 128 30.14 21.77 25.03
N PRO A 129 30.69 22.85 24.46
CA PRO A 129 32.09 22.90 24.06
C PRO A 129 33.08 22.73 25.22
N SER A 130 32.67 23.06 26.45
CA SER A 130 33.50 22.91 27.65
C SER A 130 33.49 21.49 28.21
N ASN A 131 32.48 20.69 27.86
CA ASN A 131 32.35 19.31 28.30
C ASN A 131 31.74 18.42 27.18
N PRO A 132 32.58 17.93 26.25
CA PRO A 132 32.14 17.07 25.14
C PRO A 132 31.45 15.76 25.57
N LEU A 133 31.63 15.31 26.81
CA LEU A 133 30.97 14.11 27.34
C LEU A 133 29.45 14.27 27.49
N ARG A 134 28.93 15.50 27.44
CA ARG A 134 27.48 15.79 27.47
C ARG A 134 26.75 15.45 26.17
N GLY A 135 27.49 14.95 25.17
CA GLY A 135 26.95 14.48 23.91
C GLY A 135 26.82 15.56 22.85
N ALA A 136 26.23 15.17 21.72
CA ALA A 136 26.05 16.01 20.55
C ALA A 136 24.94 17.04 20.75
N TYR A 137 25.07 18.19 20.08
CA TYR A 137 23.93 19.08 19.84
C TYR A 137 22.97 18.36 18.89
N THR A 138 21.76 18.06 19.36
CA THR A 138 20.72 17.40 18.56
C THR A 138 19.53 18.32 18.28
N ILE A 139 18.94 18.16 17.10
CA ILE A 139 17.85 19.00 16.58
C ILE A 139 16.68 18.07 16.27
N PRO A 140 15.54 18.17 17.00
CA PRO A 140 14.31 17.47 16.63
C PRO A 140 13.76 18.05 15.32
N ILE A 141 13.36 17.20 14.39
CA ILE A 141 12.81 17.61 13.09
C ILE A 141 11.52 16.84 12.77
N PRO A 142 10.52 17.50 12.17
CA PRO A 142 9.32 16.82 11.70
C PRO A 142 9.68 16.06 10.43
N ILE A 143 9.21 14.82 10.31
CA ILE A 143 9.43 14.01 9.12
C ILE A 143 8.12 13.33 8.71
N GLU A 144 7.99 13.04 7.43
CA GLU A 144 6.83 12.39 6.85
C GLU A 144 7.29 11.10 6.18
N ARG A 145 6.73 9.97 6.59
CA ARG A 145 7.12 8.66 6.06
C ARG A 145 6.10 8.19 5.04
N ILE A 146 6.58 7.67 3.92
CA ILE A 146 5.73 6.97 2.96
C ILE A 146 5.21 5.67 3.60
N VAL A 147 3.90 5.51 3.58
CA VAL A 147 3.20 4.28 3.98
C VAL A 147 2.20 3.85 2.93
N PHE A 148 1.91 2.56 2.90
CA PHE A 148 0.95 1.94 2.00
C PHE A 148 -0.25 1.42 2.82
N PRO A 149 -1.20 2.29 3.18
CA PRO A 149 -2.30 1.93 4.09
C PRO A 149 -3.28 0.90 3.51
N GLY A 150 -3.28 0.67 2.20
CA GLY A 150 -4.27 -0.19 1.55
C GLY A 150 -5.54 0.58 1.19
N GLY A 151 -6.24 0.10 0.17
CA GLY A 151 -7.55 0.62 -0.23
C GLY A 151 -8.63 0.28 0.79
N ASP A 152 -9.69 1.08 0.79
CA ASP A 152 -10.96 0.68 1.41
C ASP A 152 -11.94 0.13 0.36
N THR A 153 -11.60 0.25 -0.92
CA THR A 153 -12.37 -0.26 -2.03
C THR A 153 -11.42 -1.01 -2.94
N SER A 154 -11.85 -2.14 -3.48
CA SER A 154 -11.14 -2.82 -4.54
C SER A 154 -12.11 -3.21 -5.65
N LEU A 155 -11.65 -3.09 -6.89
CA LEU A 155 -12.32 -3.62 -8.06
C LEU A 155 -11.25 -4.22 -8.97
N VAL A 156 -11.44 -5.46 -9.36
CA VAL A 156 -10.55 -6.22 -10.24
C VAL A 156 -11.39 -6.83 -11.35
N SER A 157 -10.85 -6.83 -12.56
CA SER A 157 -11.40 -7.53 -13.72
C SER A 157 -10.27 -8.26 -14.45
N ASN A 158 -10.51 -9.53 -14.79
CA ASN A 158 -9.59 -10.35 -15.57
C ASN A 158 -10.32 -10.91 -16.80
N LEU A 159 -9.64 -10.85 -17.94
CA LEU A 159 -10.06 -11.48 -19.18
C LEU A 159 -8.94 -12.41 -19.65
N GLU A 160 -9.28 -13.66 -19.92
CA GLU A 160 -8.34 -14.67 -20.41
C GLU A 160 -8.91 -15.38 -21.64
N TYR A 161 -8.06 -15.61 -22.64
CA TYR A 161 -8.38 -16.53 -23.73
C TYR A 161 -7.53 -17.79 -23.61
N ARG A 162 -8.11 -18.86 -23.09
CA ARG A 162 -7.42 -20.13 -22.89
C ARG A 162 -7.40 -20.95 -24.17
N ILE A 163 -6.20 -21.14 -24.71
CA ILE A 163 -5.91 -21.98 -25.88
C ILE A 163 -5.37 -23.31 -25.40
N THR A 164 -6.12 -24.39 -25.60
CA THR A 164 -5.69 -25.74 -25.23
C THR A 164 -4.68 -26.27 -26.25
N ILE A 165 -3.43 -26.47 -25.82
CA ILE A 165 -2.36 -26.98 -26.68
C ILE A 165 -2.45 -28.50 -26.76
N ALA A 166 -2.16 -29.17 -25.65
CA ALA A 166 -2.18 -30.63 -25.52
C ALA A 166 -2.30 -31.03 -24.04
N GLY A 167 -3.10 -32.05 -23.74
CA GLY A 167 -3.32 -32.51 -22.35
C GLY A 167 -3.71 -31.34 -21.43
N PRO A 168 -3.08 -31.19 -20.24
CA PRO A 168 -3.37 -30.09 -19.33
C PRO A 168 -2.53 -28.83 -19.59
N VAL A 169 -1.95 -28.70 -20.79
CA VAL A 169 -1.13 -27.55 -21.18
C VAL A 169 -1.98 -26.54 -21.96
N ALA A 170 -2.04 -25.31 -21.45
CA ALA A 170 -2.75 -24.22 -22.08
C ALA A 170 -1.90 -22.95 -22.16
N LEU A 171 -2.09 -22.19 -23.24
CA LEU A 171 -1.58 -20.82 -23.36
C LEU A 171 -2.75 -19.86 -23.19
N ALA A 172 -2.56 -18.83 -22.36
CA ALA A 172 -3.59 -17.85 -22.05
C ALA A 172 -3.04 -16.43 -22.24
N PRO A 173 -3.32 -15.78 -23.39
CA PRO A 173 -3.29 -14.33 -23.45
C PRO A 173 -4.30 -13.75 -22.46
N PHE A 174 -3.88 -12.71 -21.75
CA PHE A 174 -4.70 -12.10 -20.70
C PHE A 174 -4.69 -10.58 -20.72
N VAL A 175 -5.72 -10.00 -20.10
CA VAL A 175 -5.81 -8.60 -19.72
C VAL A 175 -6.35 -8.54 -18.30
N ASP A 176 -5.58 -7.92 -17.40
CA ASP A 176 -6.00 -7.66 -16.02
C ASP A 176 -6.15 -6.16 -15.82
N LEU A 177 -7.20 -5.76 -15.10
CA LEU A 177 -7.53 -4.39 -14.75
C LEU A 177 -7.86 -4.34 -13.26
N GLY A 178 -7.37 -3.33 -12.55
CA GLY A 178 -7.76 -3.13 -11.17
C GLY A 178 -7.55 -1.73 -10.64
N ILE A 179 -8.31 -1.41 -9.60
CA ILE A 179 -8.19 -0.18 -8.84
C ILE A 179 -8.45 -0.50 -7.36
N ASN A 180 -7.71 0.17 -6.47
CA ASN A 180 -7.76 -0.09 -5.04
C ASN A 180 -7.85 1.22 -4.23
N PRO A 181 -8.86 2.08 -4.45
CA PRO A 181 -8.85 3.42 -3.89
C PRO A 181 -9.28 3.44 -2.42
N ILE A 182 -9.11 4.62 -1.83
CA ILE A 182 -9.69 5.04 -0.55
C ILE A 182 -10.81 6.01 -0.88
N LEU A 183 -12.06 5.56 -0.74
CA LEU A 183 -13.25 6.38 -0.92
C LEU A 183 -13.59 7.18 0.34
N ARG A 184 -13.23 6.65 1.52
CA ARG A 184 -13.54 7.22 2.83
C ARG A 184 -12.25 7.70 3.50
N ASN A 185 -11.77 8.88 3.12
CA ASN A 185 -10.56 9.47 3.72
C ASN A 185 -10.65 9.59 5.25
N SER A 186 -11.86 9.80 5.80
CA SER A 186 -12.08 9.84 7.25
C SER A 186 -11.76 8.54 7.99
N GLN A 187 -11.54 7.43 7.26
CA GLN A 187 -11.14 6.12 7.79
C GLN A 187 -9.62 5.94 7.88
N LEU A 188 -8.82 6.90 7.38
CA LEU A 188 -7.36 6.89 7.49
C LEU A 188 -6.85 7.68 8.71
N ARG A 189 -7.27 7.27 9.90
CA ARG A 189 -6.91 7.98 11.13
C ARG A 189 -5.59 7.48 11.73
N ILE A 190 -4.82 8.42 12.25
CA ILE A 190 -3.64 8.14 13.09
C ILE A 190 -4.11 7.84 14.51
N ASN A 191 -3.32 7.07 15.26
CA ASN A 191 -3.55 6.89 16.68
C ASN A 191 -3.51 8.24 17.42
N PHE A 192 -4.56 8.54 18.19
CA PHE A 192 -4.69 9.81 18.92
C PHE A 192 -3.50 10.11 19.85
N GLY A 193 -2.98 9.10 20.56
CA GLY A 193 -1.84 9.28 21.46
C GLY A 193 -0.56 9.66 20.70
N GLN A 194 -0.31 9.03 19.55
CA GLN A 194 0.81 9.39 18.68
C GLN A 194 0.65 10.80 18.11
N LEU A 195 -0.56 11.16 17.66
CA LEU A 195 -0.84 12.49 17.13
C LEU A 195 -0.65 13.58 18.20
N ALA A 196 -1.17 13.35 19.41
CA ALA A 196 -1.00 14.27 20.53
C ALA A 196 0.48 14.45 20.89
N ALA A 197 1.26 13.35 20.92
CA ALA A 197 2.70 13.42 21.15
C ALA A 197 3.41 14.26 20.08
N LEU A 198 3.10 14.05 18.80
CA LEU A 198 3.68 14.81 17.68
C LEU A 198 3.34 16.30 17.76
N ASN A 199 2.07 16.64 17.99
CA ASN A 199 1.61 18.03 18.12
C ASN A 199 2.18 18.74 19.37
N SER A 200 2.58 17.98 20.39
CA SER A 200 3.25 18.51 21.59
C SER A 200 4.79 18.55 21.50
N THR A 201 5.38 18.01 20.43
CA THR A 201 6.83 17.95 20.26
C THR A 201 7.35 19.31 19.76
N PRO A 202 8.31 19.95 20.46
CA PRO A 202 8.99 21.12 19.93
C PRO A 202 10.00 20.71 18.85
N PHE A 203 9.85 21.26 17.66
CA PHE A 203 10.74 21.03 16.52
C PHE A 203 11.74 22.17 16.34
N GLY A 204 12.90 21.84 15.80
CA GLY A 204 14.03 22.74 15.68
C GLY A 204 14.75 22.98 17.00
N CYS A 205 15.95 23.51 16.88
CA CYS A 205 16.76 23.98 17.99
C CYS A 205 17.75 25.02 17.43
N PRO A 206 17.28 26.20 17.01
CA PRO A 206 18.15 27.22 16.40
C PRO A 206 19.16 27.80 17.41
N THR A 207 18.81 27.87 18.68
CA THR A 207 19.69 28.39 19.73
C THR A 207 19.60 27.58 21.01
N LEU A 208 20.69 27.57 21.79
CA LEU A 208 20.71 27.04 23.14
C LEU A 208 20.69 28.19 24.15
N ASP A 209 19.89 28.07 25.21
CA ASP A 209 19.98 28.98 26.36
C ASP A 209 21.22 28.67 27.24
N PHE A 210 21.40 29.45 28.32
CA PHE A 210 22.48 29.25 29.27
C PHE A 210 22.44 27.89 30.00
N ALA A 211 21.27 27.24 30.05
CA ALA A 211 21.07 25.90 30.61
C ALA A 211 21.20 24.80 29.53
N LEU A 212 21.57 25.16 28.31
CA LEU A 212 21.68 24.32 27.12
C LEU A 212 20.34 23.69 26.68
N ASN A 213 19.23 24.36 26.92
CA ASN A 213 17.92 23.98 26.37
C ASN A 213 17.70 24.66 25.01
N CYS A 214 17.00 23.96 24.12
CA CYS A 214 16.60 24.51 22.84
C CYS A 214 15.62 25.67 23.02
N THR A 215 15.93 26.80 22.39
CA THR A 215 15.08 27.99 22.32
C THR A 215 14.79 28.33 20.87
N GLY A 216 13.69 29.03 20.61
CA GLY A 216 13.23 29.32 19.24
C GLY A 216 12.66 28.11 18.49
N THR A 217 12.21 27.09 19.22
CA THR A 217 11.55 25.91 18.64
C THR A 217 10.19 26.26 18.05
N GLN A 218 9.73 25.50 17.07
CA GLN A 218 8.42 25.61 16.45
C GLN A 218 7.56 24.37 16.69
N PHE A 219 6.25 24.54 16.64
CA PHE A 219 5.28 23.45 16.70
C PHE A 219 4.64 23.30 15.33
N GLU A 220 4.47 22.05 14.90
CA GLU A 220 3.75 21.72 13.68
C GLU A 220 2.36 21.19 14.04
N ASN A 221 1.37 21.51 13.21
CA ASN A 221 0.00 21.00 13.38
C ASN A 221 -0.23 19.83 12.42
N PHE A 222 -0.09 18.61 12.93
CA PHE A 222 -0.35 17.40 12.16
C PHE A 222 -1.85 17.10 12.10
N SER A 223 -2.30 16.63 10.94
CA SER A 223 -3.67 16.15 10.72
C SER A 223 -3.88 14.78 11.36
N ASP A 224 -5.08 14.53 11.90
CA ASP A 224 -5.48 13.21 12.38
C ASP A 224 -5.77 12.23 11.23
N ILE A 225 -6.03 12.75 10.03
CA ILE A 225 -6.22 11.99 8.79
C ILE A 225 -4.91 11.98 8.00
N LEU A 226 -4.46 10.79 7.60
CA LEU A 226 -3.29 10.61 6.74
C LEU A 226 -3.49 11.31 5.39
N LYS A 227 -2.51 12.11 4.98
CA LYS A 227 -2.53 12.76 3.67
C LYS A 227 -2.15 11.74 2.59
N ILE A 228 -3.09 11.46 1.70
CA ILE A 228 -2.84 10.61 0.53
C ILE A 228 -1.94 11.37 -0.45
N VAL A 229 -0.95 10.69 -1.02
CA VAL A 229 -0.10 11.21 -2.07
C VAL A 229 -0.91 11.40 -3.35
N ASP A 230 -0.78 12.58 -3.94
CA ASP A 230 -1.48 12.95 -5.18
C ASP A 230 -1.23 11.93 -6.29
N ALA A 231 -2.26 11.71 -7.12
CA ALA A 231 -2.27 10.74 -8.21
C ALA A 231 -2.13 9.25 -7.80
N THR A 232 -2.08 8.89 -6.52
CA THR A 232 -1.95 7.46 -6.12
C THR A 232 -3.27 6.76 -5.81
N ASN A 233 -4.31 7.50 -5.39
CA ASN A 233 -5.56 6.93 -4.88
C ASN A 233 -6.45 6.30 -5.95
N PHE A 234 -6.81 7.09 -6.97
CA PHE A 234 -7.70 6.68 -8.06
C PHE A 234 -6.94 6.25 -9.31
N GLN A 235 -5.72 5.74 -9.14
CA GLN A 235 -4.88 5.30 -10.24
C GLN A 235 -5.25 3.87 -10.66
N PRO A 236 -5.85 3.65 -11.84
CA PRO A 236 -6.08 2.30 -12.34
C PRO A 236 -4.75 1.64 -12.73
N ARG A 237 -4.68 0.34 -12.54
CA ARG A 237 -3.59 -0.53 -13.00
C ARG A 237 -4.12 -1.47 -14.06
N MET A 238 -3.30 -1.70 -15.08
CA MET A 238 -3.59 -2.61 -16.17
C MET A 238 -2.34 -3.41 -16.49
N SER A 239 -2.53 -4.69 -16.74
CA SER A 239 -1.51 -5.54 -17.34
C SER A 239 -2.09 -6.38 -18.48
N THR A 240 -1.24 -6.77 -19.39
CA THR A 240 -1.56 -7.73 -20.45
C THR A 240 -0.34 -8.56 -20.77
N GLY A 241 -0.54 -9.79 -21.22
CA GLY A 241 0.57 -10.70 -21.41
C GLY A 241 0.18 -12.07 -21.92
N LEU A 242 1.12 -13.00 -21.79
CA LEU A 242 0.95 -14.40 -22.12
C LEU A 242 1.30 -15.24 -20.90
N GLU A 243 0.41 -16.18 -20.56
CA GLU A 243 0.60 -17.15 -19.49
C GLU A 243 0.59 -18.57 -20.07
N LEU A 244 1.62 -19.36 -19.75
CA LEU A 244 1.67 -20.79 -19.98
C LEU A 244 1.25 -21.50 -18.69
N GLN A 245 0.19 -22.29 -18.77
CA GLN A 245 -0.36 -23.09 -17.67
C GLN A 245 -0.01 -24.56 -17.92
N VAL A 246 0.63 -25.20 -16.93
CA VAL A 246 0.99 -26.61 -16.98
C VAL A 246 0.55 -27.29 -15.69
N PHE A 247 -0.13 -28.42 -15.79
CA PHE A 247 -0.43 -29.26 -14.64
C PHE A 247 0.57 -30.41 -14.54
N LEU A 248 1.22 -30.56 -13.38
CA LEU A 248 2.09 -31.69 -13.10
C LEU A 248 1.34 -32.77 -12.31
N PRO A 249 1.17 -33.99 -12.86
CA PRO A 249 0.44 -35.08 -12.19
C PRO A 249 0.98 -35.45 -10.81
N VAL A 250 2.27 -35.26 -10.57
CA VAL A 250 2.96 -35.69 -9.34
C VAL A 250 2.63 -34.80 -8.14
N ILE A 251 2.35 -33.51 -8.36
CA ILE A 251 2.23 -32.49 -7.30
C ILE A 251 0.79 -31.97 -7.16
N ASN A 252 -0.13 -32.43 -8.03
CA ASN A 252 -1.54 -32.00 -8.06
C ASN A 252 -1.72 -30.46 -7.99
N ALA A 253 -0.76 -29.71 -8.54
CA ALA A 253 -0.69 -28.27 -8.48
C ALA A 253 -0.43 -27.68 -9.88
N PRO A 254 -1.21 -26.67 -10.32
CA PRO A 254 -0.94 -25.95 -11.56
C PRO A 254 0.29 -25.03 -11.42
N PHE A 255 1.24 -25.22 -12.33
CA PHE A 255 2.35 -24.31 -12.57
C PHE A 255 1.97 -23.26 -13.60
N ARG A 256 2.44 -22.04 -13.39
CA ARG A 256 2.21 -20.91 -14.28
C ARG A 256 3.52 -20.21 -14.57
N VAL A 257 3.75 -19.92 -15.84
CA VAL A 257 4.82 -19.02 -16.28
C VAL A 257 4.18 -17.93 -17.09
N TYR A 258 4.41 -16.68 -16.74
CA TYR A 258 3.87 -15.58 -17.52
C TYR A 258 4.86 -14.44 -17.70
N TRP A 259 4.69 -13.78 -18.83
CA TRP A 259 5.26 -12.47 -19.09
C TRP A 259 4.12 -11.46 -19.16
N ALA A 260 4.28 -10.34 -18.48
CA ALA A 260 3.29 -9.26 -18.40
C ALA A 260 3.92 -7.91 -18.80
N TYR A 261 3.13 -7.09 -19.49
CA TYR A 261 3.39 -5.68 -19.79
C TYR A 261 2.32 -4.83 -19.12
N ASN A 262 2.74 -3.74 -18.46
CA ASN A 262 1.88 -2.91 -17.63
C ASN A 262 1.68 -1.51 -18.27
N PRO A 263 0.70 -1.34 -19.18
CA PRO A 263 0.47 -0.06 -19.85
C PRO A 263 -0.08 1.02 -18.91
N LEU A 264 -0.93 0.65 -17.94
CA LEU A 264 -1.40 1.57 -16.90
C LEU A 264 -0.76 1.18 -15.57
N ARG A 265 0.08 2.07 -15.05
CA ARG A 265 0.86 1.88 -13.83
C ARG A 265 1.17 3.23 -13.19
N LEU A 266 1.51 3.22 -11.92
CA LEU A 266 1.99 4.39 -11.21
C LEU A 266 3.43 4.73 -11.65
N ASP A 267 3.65 5.97 -12.05
CA ASP A 267 4.97 6.53 -12.36
C ASP A 267 4.91 8.03 -12.06
N THR A 268 5.12 8.40 -10.80
CA THR A 268 5.05 9.78 -10.33
C THR A 268 6.13 10.09 -9.32
N THR A 269 6.40 11.36 -9.11
CA THR A 269 7.28 11.86 -8.07
C THR A 269 6.50 12.70 -7.07
N THR A 270 6.82 12.59 -5.79
CA THR A 270 6.18 13.40 -4.75
C THR A 270 7.20 13.90 -3.72
N THR A 271 6.87 14.99 -3.04
CA THR A 271 7.66 15.55 -1.95
C THR A 271 6.83 15.52 -0.67
N THR A 272 7.51 15.52 0.47
CA THR A 272 6.86 15.57 1.78
C THR A 272 5.98 16.83 1.92
N PRO A 273 4.84 16.74 2.62
CA PRO A 273 3.92 17.87 2.78
C PRO A 273 4.37 18.87 3.84
N ILE A 274 5.09 18.43 4.87
CA ILE A 274 5.62 19.28 5.94
C ILE A 274 7.12 19.45 5.70
N PRO A 275 7.58 20.63 5.27
CA PRO A 275 8.98 20.85 4.95
C PRO A 275 9.80 21.07 6.22
N ILE A 276 11.00 20.50 6.23
CA ILE A 276 12.05 20.91 7.15
C ILE A 276 12.48 22.32 6.73
N THR A 277 12.39 23.29 7.64
CA THR A 277 12.73 24.69 7.35
C THR A 277 14.11 25.06 7.88
N ARG A 278 14.77 26.03 7.24
CA ARG A 278 16.10 26.50 7.65
C ARG A 278 16.10 27.07 9.08
N SER A 279 14.98 27.65 9.51
CA SER A 279 14.80 28.23 10.85
C SER A 279 14.89 27.22 11.99
N MET A 280 14.72 25.93 11.70
CA MET A 280 14.85 24.86 12.70
C MET A 280 16.32 24.63 13.15
N PHE A 281 17.30 25.15 12.41
CA PHE A 281 18.72 24.89 12.62
C PHE A 281 19.47 26.16 13.06
N PRO A 282 20.57 26.03 13.81
CA PRO A 282 21.39 27.18 14.18
C PRO A 282 21.88 28.01 13.01
N ALA A 283 22.16 29.28 13.22
CA ALA A 283 22.81 30.11 12.22
C ALA A 283 24.27 29.66 12.01
N GLY A 284 24.81 29.90 10.81
CA GLY A 284 26.19 29.59 10.46
C GLY A 284 26.40 28.23 9.80
N ALA A 285 27.66 27.97 9.43
CA ALA A 285 28.04 26.89 8.50
C ALA A 285 27.59 25.49 8.96
N ALA A 286 27.68 25.19 10.25
CA ALA A 286 27.23 23.91 10.79
C ALA A 286 25.71 23.71 10.63
N GLY A 287 24.93 24.76 10.89
CA GLY A 287 23.48 24.71 10.74
C GLY A 287 23.05 24.67 9.27
N ASP A 288 23.70 25.42 8.39
CA ASP A 288 23.46 25.37 6.94
C ASP A 288 23.73 23.97 6.37
N TYR A 289 24.89 23.39 6.73
CA TYR A 289 25.28 22.05 6.31
C TYR A 289 24.32 20.98 6.85
N THR A 290 23.98 21.05 8.13
CA THR A 290 23.07 20.08 8.75
C THR A 290 21.65 20.19 8.18
N TYR A 291 21.18 21.40 7.88
CA TYR A 291 19.90 21.62 7.21
C TYR A 291 19.84 20.96 5.82
N GLN A 292 20.88 21.15 5.01
CA GLN A 292 20.96 20.54 3.68
C GLN A 292 20.97 19.00 3.79
N ASN A 293 21.73 18.45 4.74
CA ASN A 293 21.72 17.01 5.01
C ASN A 293 20.35 16.52 5.49
N ALA A 294 19.66 17.29 6.33
CA ALA A 294 18.34 16.92 6.83
C ALA A 294 17.32 16.84 5.70
N ILE A 295 17.31 17.79 4.76
CA ILE A 295 16.43 17.72 3.58
C ILE A 295 16.79 16.52 2.70
N ALA A 296 18.07 16.31 2.42
CA ALA A 296 18.51 15.22 1.56
C ALA A 296 18.12 13.84 2.11
N VAL A 297 18.16 13.65 3.43
CA VAL A 297 17.88 12.37 4.08
C VAL A 297 16.40 12.19 4.41
N TYR A 298 15.73 13.22 4.94
CA TYR A 298 14.39 13.10 5.53
C TYR A 298 13.28 13.75 4.71
N SER A 299 13.61 14.56 3.71
CA SER A 299 12.66 15.19 2.80
C SER A 299 13.03 14.97 1.32
N PRO A 300 13.45 13.76 0.91
CA PRO A 300 13.78 13.52 -0.49
C PRO A 300 12.53 13.59 -1.37
N THR A 301 12.74 13.80 -2.66
CA THR A 301 11.70 13.52 -3.66
C THR A 301 11.56 12.01 -3.79
N TYR A 302 10.36 11.47 -3.53
CA TYR A 302 10.07 10.05 -3.67
C TYR A 302 9.67 9.74 -5.11
N LEU A 303 10.36 8.79 -5.74
CA LEU A 303 9.94 8.19 -7.00
C LEU A 303 9.02 6.99 -6.71
N LEU A 304 7.74 7.14 -7.03
CA LEU A 304 6.73 6.09 -6.93
C LEU A 304 6.52 5.48 -8.32
N ARG A 305 7.27 4.40 -8.60
CA ARG A 305 7.28 3.74 -9.91
C ARG A 305 7.01 2.25 -9.79
N GLU A 306 6.02 1.80 -10.53
CA GLU A 306 5.68 0.38 -10.72
C GLU A 306 6.42 -0.20 -11.95
N PRO A 307 6.66 -1.52 -12.00
CA PRO A 307 7.38 -2.14 -13.11
C PRO A 307 6.62 -1.99 -14.44
N LEU A 308 7.35 -1.76 -15.52
CA LEU A 308 6.78 -1.73 -16.88
C LEU A 308 6.51 -3.14 -17.43
N LYS A 309 7.36 -4.10 -17.06
CA LYS A 309 7.36 -5.48 -17.54
C LYS A 309 7.75 -6.41 -16.40
N THR A 310 7.21 -7.62 -16.42
CA THR A 310 7.51 -8.64 -15.43
C THR A 310 7.52 -10.02 -16.08
N PHE A 311 8.43 -10.87 -15.64
CA PHE A 311 8.44 -12.30 -15.94
C PHE A 311 8.39 -13.07 -14.63
N ARG A 312 7.46 -14.01 -14.50
CA ARG A 312 7.26 -14.77 -13.26
C ARG A 312 6.98 -16.24 -13.52
N PHE A 313 7.44 -17.02 -12.55
CA PHE A 313 7.14 -18.42 -12.39
C PHE A 313 6.43 -18.59 -11.04
N SER A 314 5.28 -19.25 -11.02
CA SER A 314 4.55 -19.49 -9.78
C SER A 314 3.85 -20.85 -9.77
N VAL A 315 3.55 -21.30 -8.55
CA VAL A 315 2.80 -22.52 -8.27
C VAL A 315 1.55 -22.08 -7.53
N ALA A 316 0.39 -22.24 -8.16
CA ALA A 316 -0.86 -21.99 -7.46
C ALA A 316 -1.31 -23.29 -6.80
N THR A 317 -1.62 -23.26 -5.51
CA THR A 317 -2.52 -24.26 -4.92
C THR A 317 -3.91 -24.01 -5.49
N THR A 318 -4.56 -25.04 -6.02
CA THR A 318 -5.89 -24.97 -6.64
C THR A 318 -6.89 -24.12 -5.82
N PHE A 319 -7.65 -23.25 -6.51
CA PHE A 319 -8.81 -22.54 -5.96
C PHE A 319 -9.94 -23.50 -5.60
#